data_AF-A0A7Z9G9U5-F1
#
_entry.id   AF-A0A7Z9G9U5-F1
#
_cell.length_a   1.000
_cell.length_b   1.000
_cell.length_c   1.000
_cell.angle_alpha   90.00
_cell.angle_beta   90.00
_cell.angle_gamma   90.00
#
_symmetry.space_group_name_H-M   'P 1'
#
loop_
_entity.id
_entity.type
_entity.pdbx_description
1 polymer ?
#
loop_
_entity_poly.entity_id
_entity_poly.type
_entity_poly.pdbx_seq_one_letter_code
_entity_poly.pdbx_strand_id
1 'polypeptide(L)'
;MKTDLFQFTPIGKCILCESEKQHDAGGSSWQGIGFSYCICGGCGLKYMRPRPTPESYQRFYRDEYWQQNMRAQGYASVIEFNDENADQL
;
A
#
# COMPACT_ATOMS: atom_id res chain seq x y z
N MET A 1 7.59 -22.43 -5.24
CA MET A 1 7.14 -21.35 -6.15
C MET A 1 7.01 -20.08 -5.32
N LYS A 2 7.63 -18.97 -5.72
CA LYS A 2 7.31 -17.67 -5.13
C LYS A 2 5.88 -17.35 -5.56
N THR A 3 4.97 -17.26 -4.60
CA THR A 3 3.59 -16.81 -4.87
C THR A 3 3.66 -15.35 -5.27
N ASP A 4 3.25 -15.00 -6.49
CA ASP A 4 3.09 -13.61 -6.91
C ASP A 4 1.94 -12.98 -6.10
N LEU A 5 2.28 -12.51 -4.90
CA LEU A 5 1.34 -12.02 -3.90
C LEU A 5 0.51 -10.85 -4.46
N PHE A 6 1.20 -9.94 -5.16
CA PHE A 6 0.61 -8.77 -5.80
C PHE A 6 0.72 -8.86 -7.32
N GLN A 7 -0.39 -8.54 -7.98
CA GLN A 7 -0.40 -8.19 -9.40
C GLN A 7 -0.49 -6.67 -9.50
N PHE A 8 0.21 -6.07 -10.45
CA PHE A 8 0.32 -4.62 -10.54
C PHE A 8 -0.30 -4.07 -11.82
N THR A 9 -0.90 -2.88 -11.71
CA THR A 9 -1.41 -2.10 -12.83
C THR A 9 -0.56 -0.83 -12.99
N PRO A 10 -0.05 -0.54 -14.20
CA PRO A 10 0.65 0.71 -14.46
C PRO A 10 -0.31 1.90 -14.32
N ILE A 11 0.21 3.02 -13.81
CA ILE A 11 -0.55 4.26 -13.68
C ILE A 11 0.13 5.35 -14.50
N GLY A 12 -0.53 5.80 -15.56
CA GLY A 12 -0.08 6.93 -16.39
C GLY A 12 -0.59 8.30 -15.92
N LYS A 13 -1.68 8.34 -15.14
CA LYS A 13 -2.35 9.57 -14.71
C LYS A 13 -2.62 9.57 -13.21
N CYS A 14 -2.57 10.74 -12.58
CA CYS A 14 -2.94 10.88 -11.18
C CYS A 14 -4.40 10.44 -10.98
N ILE A 15 -4.65 9.56 -10.00
CA ILE A 15 -6.00 9.06 -9.70
C ILE A 15 -6.94 10.13 -9.13
N LEU A 16 -6.40 11.26 -8.67
CA LEU A 16 -7.18 12.33 -8.04
C LEU A 16 -7.45 13.49 -9.01
N CYS A 17 -6.43 13.97 -9.71
CA CYS A 17 -6.54 15.16 -10.58
C CYS A 17 -6.28 14.87 -12.06
N GLU A 18 -6.10 13.60 -12.43
CA GLU A 18 -5.85 13.11 -13.80
C GLU A 18 -4.59 13.67 -14.50
N SER A 19 -3.79 14.47 -13.80
CA SER A 19 -2.54 15.01 -14.33
C SER A 19 -1.54 13.91 -14.69
N GLU A 20 -0.85 14.10 -15.80
CA GLU A 20 0.27 13.28 -16.27
C GLU A 20 1.62 13.76 -15.69
N LYS A 21 1.64 14.92 -15.00
CA LYS A 21 2.85 15.44 -14.35
C LYS A 21 3.17 14.57 -13.14
N GLN A 22 4.23 13.77 -13.23
CA GLN A 22 4.65 12.83 -12.18
C GLN A 22 6.15 12.91 -11.95
N HIS A 23 6.56 12.82 -10.68
CA HIS A 23 7.95 12.81 -10.25
C HIS A 23 8.24 11.55 -9.45
N ASP A 24 9.37 10.89 -9.68
CA ASP A 24 9.77 9.73 -8.89
C ASP A 24 10.07 10.11 -7.44
N ALA A 25 9.57 9.31 -6.50
CA ALA A 25 9.68 9.54 -5.06
C ALA A 25 10.36 8.36 -4.35
N GLY A 26 11.22 7.64 -5.08
CA GLY A 26 11.94 6.46 -4.60
C GLY A 26 11.12 5.18 -4.60
N GLY A 27 11.72 4.11 -4.08
CA GLY A 27 11.08 2.80 -3.98
C GLY A 27 11.55 2.03 -2.75
N SER A 28 10.84 0.95 -2.48
CA SER A 28 11.15 0.02 -1.40
C SER A 28 10.82 -1.40 -1.85
N SER A 29 11.12 -2.39 -1.02
CA SER A 29 10.76 -3.76 -1.26
C SER A 29 10.26 -4.41 0.01
N TRP A 30 9.32 -5.34 -0.14
CA TRP A 30 8.78 -6.11 0.97
C TRP A 30 8.59 -7.56 0.53
N GLN A 31 9.15 -8.49 1.30
CA GLN A 31 9.16 -9.93 0.96
C GLN A 31 9.71 -10.22 -0.45
N GLY A 32 10.67 -9.41 -0.91
CA GLY A 32 11.25 -9.52 -2.26
C GLY A 32 10.38 -8.95 -3.38
N ILE A 33 9.25 -8.31 -3.06
CA ILE A 33 8.39 -7.61 -4.01
C ILE A 33 8.78 -6.14 -4.01
N GLY A 34 9.29 -5.65 -5.14
CA GLY A 34 9.65 -4.24 -5.33
C GLY A 34 8.44 -3.37 -5.62
N PHE A 35 8.42 -2.17 -5.05
CA PHE A 35 7.43 -1.14 -5.38
C PHE A 35 8.07 0.25 -5.35
N SER A 36 7.54 1.14 -6.17
CA SER A 36 7.99 2.53 -6.28
C SER A 36 6.84 3.50 -6.00
N TYR A 37 7.21 4.69 -5.57
CA TYR A 37 6.29 5.80 -5.34
C TYR A 37 6.57 6.91 -6.34
N CYS A 38 5.53 7.66 -6.68
CA CYS A 38 5.67 8.95 -7.34
C CYS A 38 4.82 10.01 -6.63
N ILE A 39 5.14 11.27 -6.91
CA ILE A 39 4.38 12.44 -6.48
C ILE A 39 3.79 13.10 -7.73
N CYS A 40 2.50 13.41 -7.70
CA CYS A 40 1.85 14.18 -8.75
C CYS A 40 2.31 15.64 -8.71
N GLY A 41 2.84 16.16 -9.82
CA GLY A 41 3.19 17.57 -9.98
C GLY A 41 1.98 18.50 -10.16
N GLY A 42 0.75 17.96 -10.26
CA GLY A 42 -0.49 18.73 -10.33
C GLY A 42 -1.12 19.00 -8.96
N CYS A 43 -1.35 17.95 -8.18
CA CYS A 43 -2.04 18.03 -6.88
C CYS A 43 -1.18 17.65 -5.67
N GLY A 44 0.08 17.23 -5.87
CA GLY A 44 0.97 16.81 -4.78
C GLY A 44 0.70 15.42 -4.22
N LEU A 45 -0.32 14.69 -4.71
CA LEU A 45 -0.62 13.33 -4.23
C LEU A 45 0.60 12.42 -4.40
N LYS A 46 1.03 11.77 -3.31
CA LYS A 46 2.02 10.69 -3.32
C LYS A 46 1.31 9.34 -3.42
N TYR A 47 1.69 8.49 -4.37
CA TYR A 47 1.04 7.19 -4.58
C TYR A 47 2.00 6.15 -5.16
N MET A 48 1.63 4.87 -5.02
CA MET A 48 2.38 3.75 -5.59
C MET A 48 2.25 3.72 -7.12
N ARG A 49 3.37 3.47 -7.80
CA ARG A 49 3.44 3.34 -9.26
C ARG A 49 4.49 2.29 -9.62
N PRO A 50 4.12 1.15 -10.23
CA PRO A 50 2.74 0.71 -10.47
C PRO A 50 2.02 0.37 -9.16
N ARG A 51 0.69 0.35 -9.16
CA ARG A 51 -0.10 0.00 -7.96
C ARG A 51 -0.59 -1.45 -8.01
N PRO A 52 -0.81 -2.11 -6.87
CA PRO A 52 -1.51 -3.39 -6.86
C PRO A 52 -2.89 -3.30 -7.53
N THR A 53 -3.30 -4.36 -8.23
CA THR A 53 -4.68 -4.50 -8.71
C THR A 53 -5.62 -4.62 -7.50
N PRO A 54 -6.86 -4.12 -7.59
CA PRO A 54 -7.84 -4.29 -6.53
C PRO A 54 -7.99 -5.76 -6.09
N GLU A 55 -7.99 -6.69 -7.04
CA GLU A 55 -8.20 -8.11 -6.80
C GLU A 55 -7.04 -8.73 -6.03
N SER A 56 -5.80 -8.41 -6.40
CA SER A 56 -4.62 -8.93 -5.69
C SER A 56 -4.46 -8.31 -4.31
N TYR A 57 -4.79 -7.02 -4.17
CA TYR A 57 -4.78 -6.34 -2.89
C TYR A 57 -5.83 -6.92 -1.93
N GLN A 58 -7.06 -7.14 -2.41
CA GLN A 58 -8.11 -7.79 -1.62
C GLN A 58 -7.75 -9.22 -1.23
N ARG A 59 -7.19 -10.01 -2.17
CA ARG A 59 -6.71 -11.38 -1.89
C ARG A 59 -5.66 -11.38 -0.78
N PHE A 60 -4.70 -10.46 -0.83
CA PHE A 60 -3.68 -10.33 0.21
C PHE A 60 -4.30 -10.11 1.60
N TYR A 61 -5.19 -9.15 1.76
CA TYR A 61 -5.80 -8.86 3.06
C TYR A 61 -6.71 -9.98 3.56
N ARG A 62 -7.40 -10.67 2.65
CA ARG A 62 -8.29 -11.78 3.00
C ARG A 62 -7.50 -13.01 3.45
N ASP A 63 -6.48 -13.41 2.69
CA ASP A 63 -5.90 -14.75 2.81
C ASP A 63 -4.56 -14.74 3.58
N GLU A 64 -3.78 -13.66 3.48
CA GLU A 64 -2.36 -13.66 3.86
C GLU A 64 -2.05 -12.73 5.02
N TYR A 65 -2.61 -11.51 5.03
CA TYR A 65 -2.26 -10.46 6.01
C TYR A 65 -2.37 -10.95 7.46
N TRP A 66 -3.50 -11.59 7.81
CA TRP A 66 -3.72 -12.11 9.16
C TRP A 66 -2.79 -13.27 9.52
N GLN A 67 -2.51 -14.16 8.57
CA GLN A 67 -1.58 -15.27 8.81
C GLN A 67 -0.17 -14.74 9.08
N GLN A 68 0.25 -13.71 8.34
CA GLN A 68 1.56 -13.08 8.53
C GLN A 68 1.62 -12.35 9.87
N ASN A 69 0.55 -11.62 10.25
CA ASN A 69 0.48 -10.95 11.54
C ASN A 69 0.54 -11.94 12.71
N MET A 70 -0.12 -13.10 12.58
CA MET A 70 -0.07 -14.15 13.60
C MET A 70 1.30 -14.86 13.68
N ARG A 71 1.99 -15.02 12.55
CA ARG A 71 3.32 -15.66 12.47
C ARG A 71 4.45 -14.75 12.92
N ALA A 72 4.32 -13.44 12.70
CA ALA A 72 5.19 -12.44 13.27
C ALA A 72 4.88 -12.34 14.77
N GLN A 73 5.53 -13.17 15.60
CA GLN A 73 5.41 -13.18 17.07
C GLN A 73 5.77 -11.81 17.69
N GLY A 74 4.93 -10.78 17.56
CA GLY A 74 5.33 -9.44 17.99
C GLY A 74 4.40 -8.26 17.69
N TYR A 75 3.10 -8.45 17.48
CA TYR A 75 2.13 -7.37 17.72
C TYR A 75 1.10 -7.78 18.77
N ALA A 76 1.61 -8.16 19.94
CA ALA A 76 0.86 -7.95 21.17
C ALA A 76 0.89 -6.45 21.49
N SER A 77 0.21 -5.61 20.69
CA SER A 77 -0.34 -4.37 21.25
C SER A 77 -1.69 -4.75 21.83
N VAL A 78 -1.66 -5.33 23.03
CA VAL A 78 -2.73 -5.14 24.02
C VAL A 78 -2.66 -3.68 24.47
N ILE A 79 -2.94 -2.78 23.53
CA ILE A 79 -3.41 -1.45 23.85
C ILE A 79 -4.82 -1.50 23.28
N GLU A 80 -5.79 -1.67 24.18
CA GLU A 80 -7.19 -1.48 23.85
C GLU A 80 -7.29 -0.13 23.14
N PHE A 81 -7.66 -0.16 21.85
CA PHE A 81 -8.02 1.05 21.15
C PHE A 81 -9.26 1.62 21.85
N ASN A 82 -9.06 2.63 22.70
CA ASN A 82 -10.16 3.41 23.25
C ASN A 82 -10.57 4.44 22.19
N ASP A 83 -11.76 4.25 21.61
CA ASP A 83 -12.31 5.02 20.48
C ASP A 83 -12.59 6.49 20.84
N GLU A 84 -12.48 6.86 22.12
CA GLU A 84 -12.84 8.18 22.66
C GLU A 84 -11.96 9.35 22.18
N ASN A 85 -10.83 9.10 21.51
CA ASN A 85 -9.92 10.16 21.04
C ASN A 85 -9.70 10.17 19.51
N ALA A 86 -10.49 9.42 18.73
CA ALA A 86 -10.29 9.34 17.28
C ALA A 86 -10.60 10.65 16.53
N ASP A 87 -11.34 11.58 17.15
CA ASP A 87 -11.85 12.81 16.51
C ASP A 87 -11.19 14.11 16.99
N GLN A 88 -9.98 14.08 17.55
CA GLN A 88 -9.24 15.32 17.86
C GLN A 88 -8.07 15.58 16.90
N LEU A 89 -8.40 15.95 15.65
CA LEU A 89 -7.53 16.77 14.78
C LEU A 89 -8.37 17.72 13.92
#